data_AF-A0A1W4XQX1-F1
#
_entry.id   AF-A0A1W4XQX1-F1
#
_cell.length_a   1.000
_cell.length_b   1.000
_cell.length_c   1.000
_cell.angle_alpha   90.00
_cell.angle_beta   90.00
_cell.angle_gamma   90.00
#
_symmetry.space_group_name_H-M   'P 1'
#
loop_
_entity.id
_entity.type
_entity.pdbx_description
1 polymer ?
#
loop_
_entity_poly.entity_id
_entity_poly.type
_entity_poly.pdbx_seq_one_letter_code
_entity_poly.pdbx_strand_id
1 'polypeptide(L)'
;LDPALPGFIYLTDRLSRKDADFVDVIHTCGGFLGILSQIGHVDFYPNGGTPPQPGCSGVDEIIKACSHGQSWVLFEESINANYEAYKCDSWDDFELGICIKEKVLFGDPVPPTARGSYYFYTKKK
;
A
#
# COMPACT_ATOMS: atom_id res chain seq x y z
N LEU A 1 4.32 -1.88 -6.84
CA LEU A 1 4.71 -2.38 -5.50
C LEU A 1 5.70 -1.38 -4.91
N ASP A 2 5.27 -0.64 -3.90
CA ASP A 2 5.95 0.47 -3.20
C ASP A 2 6.79 1.39 -4.12
N PRO A 3 6.16 2.15 -5.04
CA PRO A 3 6.86 2.91 -6.07
C PRO A 3 7.89 3.88 -5.47
N ALA A 4 9.11 3.90 -6.01
CA ALA A 4 10.22 4.67 -5.45
C ALA A 4 9.93 6.17 -5.35
N LEU A 5 10.26 6.77 -4.20
CA LEU A 5 10.17 8.21 -3.96
C LEU A 5 11.41 8.98 -4.45
N PRO A 6 12.66 8.56 -4.11
CA PRO A 6 13.85 9.26 -4.57
C PRO A 6 13.92 9.28 -6.10
N GLY A 7 14.18 10.45 -6.67
CA GLY A 7 14.20 10.64 -8.12
C GLY A 7 12.83 10.86 -8.78
N PHE A 8 11.71 10.54 -8.12
CA PHE A 8 10.37 10.64 -8.73
C PHE A 8 9.43 11.65 -8.05
N ILE A 9 9.73 12.09 -6.82
CA ILE A 9 8.86 12.96 -5.99
C ILE A 9 8.35 14.22 -6.72
N TYR A 10 9.20 14.89 -7.51
CA TYR A 10 8.85 16.11 -8.24
C TYR A 10 8.70 15.90 -9.74
N LEU A 11 8.80 14.65 -10.22
CA LEU A 11 8.66 14.35 -11.63
C LEU A 11 7.19 14.15 -11.98
N THR A 12 6.81 14.71 -13.11
CA THR A 12 5.55 14.39 -13.79
C THR A 12 5.66 13.07 -14.54
N ASP A 13 6.88 12.69 -14.94
CA ASP A 13 7.20 11.40 -15.56
C ASP A 13 7.46 10.35 -14.48
N ARG A 14 6.36 9.84 -13.91
CA ARG A 14 6.34 8.77 -12.90
C ARG A 14 5.05 7.98 -13.05
N LEU A 15 4.98 6.81 -12.40
CA LEU A 15 3.77 6.01 -12.36
C LEU A 15 2.54 6.86 -11.98
N SER A 16 1.50 6.74 -12.79
CA SER A 16 0.22 7.41 -12.60
C SER A 16 -0.94 6.52 -13.05
N ARG A 17 -2.14 6.84 -12.57
CA ARG A 17 -3.39 6.21 -13.02
C ARG A 17 -3.65 6.31 -14.55
N LYS A 18 -2.92 7.14 -15.29
CA LYS A 18 -3.08 7.29 -16.75
C LYS A 18 -2.28 6.26 -17.55
N ASP A 19 -1.40 5.52 -16.90
CA ASP A 19 -0.42 4.67 -17.58
C ASP A 19 -0.99 3.29 -17.96
N ALA A 20 -2.19 2.95 -17.45
CA ALA A 20 -2.94 1.74 -17.79
C ALA A 20 -4.44 1.93 -17.55
N ASP A 21 -5.27 1.02 -18.08
CA ASP A 21 -6.72 1.00 -17.85
C ASP A 21 -7.09 0.87 -16.36
N PHE A 22 -6.22 0.19 -15.60
CA PHE A 22 -6.31 0.06 -14.16
C PHE A 22 -4.90 -0.01 -13.55
N VAL A 23 -4.72 0.66 -12.42
CA VAL A 23 -3.45 0.76 -11.71
C VAL A 23 -3.76 0.67 -10.23
N ASP A 24 -3.33 -0.40 -9.58
CA ASP A 24 -3.34 -0.54 -8.13
C ASP A 24 -1.91 -0.42 -7.58
N VAL A 25 -1.78 0.21 -6.41
CA VAL A 25 -0.49 0.51 -5.79
C VAL A 25 -0.49 0.00 -4.37
N ILE A 26 0.62 -0.60 -3.95
CA ILE A 26 0.80 -1.08 -2.58
C ILE A 26 1.89 -0.23 -1.94
N HIS A 27 1.56 0.51 -0.88
CA HIS A 27 2.48 1.34 -0.12
C HIS A 27 2.87 0.63 1.17
N THR A 28 4.17 0.43 1.39
CA THR A 28 4.69 -0.20 2.62
C THR A 28 5.87 0.56 3.20
N CYS A 29 6.51 1.44 2.42
CA CYS A 29 7.59 2.31 2.87
C CYS A 29 7.35 3.77 2.43
N GLY A 30 6.08 4.18 2.38
CA GLY A 30 5.65 5.51 1.98
C GLY A 30 6.31 6.61 2.80
N GLY A 31 6.80 7.66 2.13
CA GLY A 31 7.46 8.80 2.76
C GLY A 31 8.94 8.58 3.11
N PHE A 32 9.48 7.37 2.89
CA PHE A 32 10.89 7.06 3.09
C PHE A 32 11.55 6.59 1.79
N LEU A 33 11.33 5.34 1.38
CA LEU A 33 11.81 4.82 0.09
C LEU A 33 10.70 4.82 -0.97
N GLY A 34 9.44 4.70 -0.54
CA GLY A 34 8.26 4.70 -1.40
C GLY A 34 7.50 6.03 -1.41
N ILE A 35 6.78 6.30 -2.49
CA ILE A 35 5.83 7.41 -2.61
C ILE A 35 4.66 7.15 -1.66
N LEU A 36 4.22 8.18 -0.91
CA LEU A 36 3.05 8.06 -0.02
C LEU A 36 1.75 8.55 -0.67
N SER A 37 1.83 9.50 -1.61
CA SER A 37 0.62 10.04 -2.24
C SER A 37 -0.09 8.99 -3.08
N GLN A 38 -1.42 9.11 -3.15
CA GLN A 38 -2.25 8.29 -4.03
C GLN A 38 -1.90 8.56 -5.50
N ILE A 39 -1.31 7.58 -6.18
CA ILE A 39 -0.89 7.69 -7.59
C ILE A 39 -1.61 6.72 -8.52
N GLY A 40 -2.29 5.72 -7.96
CA GLY A 40 -3.10 4.75 -8.70
C GLY A 40 -4.57 5.13 -8.87
N HIS A 41 -5.32 4.18 -9.41
CA HIS A 41 -6.78 4.10 -9.27
C HIS A 41 -7.16 3.61 -7.87
N VAL A 42 -6.39 2.64 -7.36
CA VAL A 42 -6.48 2.08 -6.02
C VAL A 42 -5.11 2.18 -5.37
N ASP A 43 -5.07 2.62 -4.13
CA ASP A 43 -3.83 2.70 -3.37
C ASP A 43 -4.06 2.03 -2.02
N PHE A 44 -3.31 0.94 -1.77
CA PHE A 44 -3.37 0.14 -0.56
C PHE A 44 -2.28 0.56 0.41
N TYR A 45 -2.66 0.77 1.65
CA TYR A 45 -1.80 1.22 2.74
C TYR A 45 -1.87 0.23 3.92
N PRO A 46 -1.33 -1.01 3.76
CA PRO A 46 -1.21 -1.95 4.87
C PRO A 46 -0.47 -1.32 6.05
N ASN A 47 -1.06 -1.41 7.25
CA ASN A 47 -0.51 -0.85 8.48
C ASN A 47 -0.15 0.65 8.36
N GLY A 48 -0.95 1.43 7.64
CA GLY A 48 -0.72 2.85 7.37
C GLY A 48 0.18 3.14 6.17
N GLY A 49 0.81 2.10 5.59
CA GLY A 49 1.63 2.19 4.37
C GLY A 49 2.97 2.89 4.52
N THR A 50 3.38 3.20 5.75
CA THR A 50 4.67 3.80 6.11
C THR A 50 5.54 2.80 6.86
N PRO A 51 6.87 2.99 6.95
CA PRO A 51 7.70 2.18 7.83
C PRO A 51 7.50 2.58 9.31
N PRO A 52 7.72 1.66 10.27
CA PRO A 52 8.05 0.26 10.07
C PRO A 52 6.79 -0.60 9.85
N GLN A 53 6.84 -1.49 8.86
CA GLN A 53 5.87 -2.57 8.73
C GLN A 53 6.07 -3.64 9.82
N PRO A 54 5.03 -4.41 10.19
CA PRO A 54 5.14 -5.52 11.13
C PRO A 54 6.26 -6.50 10.72
N GLY A 55 7.16 -6.84 11.65
CA GLY A 55 8.31 -7.70 11.40
C GLY A 55 9.58 -6.99 10.89
N CYS A 56 9.49 -5.71 10.50
CA CYS A 56 10.62 -4.91 10.00
C CYS A 56 11.22 -3.98 11.05
N SER A 57 11.28 -4.41 12.32
CA SER A 57 11.84 -3.63 13.41
C SER A 57 13.35 -3.83 13.57
N GLY A 58 14.09 -2.75 13.84
CA GLY A 58 15.53 -2.78 14.09
C GLY A 58 16.35 -2.08 13.01
N VAL A 59 17.57 -1.68 13.37
CA VAL A 59 18.46 -0.90 12.48
C VAL A 59 18.80 -1.67 11.21
N ASP A 60 19.10 -2.96 11.34
CA ASP A 60 19.45 -3.82 10.20
C ASP A 60 18.29 -3.95 9.20
N GLU A 61 17.05 -4.06 9.68
CA GLU A 61 15.87 -4.19 8.82
C GLU A 61 15.53 -2.88 8.10
N ILE A 62 15.85 -1.74 8.71
CA ILE A 62 15.76 -0.43 8.04
C ILE A 62 16.81 -0.32 6.94
N ILE A 63 18.05 -0.70 7.21
CA ILE A 63 19.16 -0.67 6.23
C ILE A 63 18.86 -1.60 5.04
N LYS A 64 18.28 -2.78 5.30
CA LYS A 64 17.89 -3.74 4.25
C LYS A 64 16.62 -3.34 3.50
N ALA A 65 16.03 -2.19 3.79
CA ALA A 65 14.76 -1.76 3.19
C ALA A 65 13.63 -2.79 3.40
N CYS A 66 13.56 -3.45 4.56
CA CYS A 66 12.58 -4.51 4.84
C CYS A 66 11.14 -4.03 4.58
N SER A 67 10.77 -2.84 5.05
CA SER A 67 9.42 -2.29 4.84
C SER A 67 9.12 -2.04 3.35
N HIS A 68 10.12 -1.67 2.55
CA HIS A 68 9.97 -1.53 1.09
C HIS A 68 9.69 -2.90 0.44
N GLY A 69 10.41 -3.94 0.90
CA GLY A 69 10.22 -5.32 0.47
C GLY A 69 8.88 -5.96 0.87
N GLN A 70 8.19 -5.46 1.89
CA GLN A 70 6.88 -6.01 2.28
C GLN A 70 5.83 -5.89 1.15
N SER A 71 5.97 -4.94 0.24
CA SER A 71 5.02 -4.76 -0.86
C SER A 71 4.87 -5.98 -1.77
N TRP A 72 5.98 -6.63 -2.15
CA TRP A 72 5.94 -7.83 -2.98
C TRP A 72 5.62 -9.09 -2.17
N VAL A 73 6.04 -9.16 -0.90
CA VAL A 73 5.66 -10.26 0.00
C VAL A 73 4.15 -10.31 0.19
N LEU A 74 3.51 -9.17 0.45
CA LEU A 74 2.06 -9.08 0.58
C LEU A 74 1.35 -9.38 -0.74
N PHE A 75 1.88 -8.91 -1.87
CA PHE A 75 1.34 -9.22 -3.18
C PHE A 75 1.37 -10.74 -3.46
N GLU A 76 2.48 -11.42 -3.17
CA GLU A 76 2.59 -12.88 -3.28
C GLU A 76 1.54 -13.59 -2.41
N GLU A 77 1.36 -13.15 -1.17
CA GLU A 77 0.34 -13.73 -0.28
C GLU A 77 -1.09 -13.53 -0.79
N SER A 78 -1.38 -12.40 -1.44
CA SER A 78 -2.70 -12.09 -1.99
C SER A 78 -3.18 -13.07 -3.07
N ILE A 79 -2.24 -13.76 -3.73
CA ILE A 79 -2.55 -14.77 -4.76
C ILE A 79 -3.22 -16.00 -4.12
N ASN A 80 -2.87 -16.32 -2.87
CA ASN A 80 -3.32 -17.55 -2.19
C ASN A 80 -4.27 -17.27 -1.01
N ALA A 81 -4.34 -16.02 -0.54
CA ALA A 81 -5.10 -15.64 0.64
C ALA A 81 -5.87 -14.33 0.41
N ASN A 82 -7.09 -14.30 0.94
CA ASN A 82 -7.94 -13.13 0.87
C ASN A 82 -7.67 -12.20 2.05
N TYR A 83 -7.14 -11.00 1.74
CA TYR A 83 -7.05 -9.89 2.67
C TYR A 83 -8.13 -8.86 2.34
N GLU A 84 -8.97 -8.54 3.32
CA GLU A 84 -9.97 -7.49 3.17
C GLU A 84 -9.35 -6.13 3.48
N ALA A 85 -9.43 -5.21 2.53
CA ALA A 85 -9.00 -3.83 2.70
C ALA A 85 -10.19 -2.89 2.67
N TYR A 86 -10.21 -1.93 3.58
CA TYR A 86 -11.33 -1.03 3.83
C TYR A 86 -11.05 0.35 3.24
N LYS A 87 -11.99 0.86 2.45
CA LYS A 87 -11.84 2.17 1.83
C LYS A 87 -11.98 3.25 2.88
N CYS A 88 -11.01 4.16 2.92
CA CYS A 88 -11.02 5.28 3.86
C CYS A 88 -10.32 6.50 3.27
N ASP A 89 -10.60 7.68 3.83
CA ASP A 89 -9.94 8.92 3.40
C ASP A 89 -8.56 9.08 4.05
N SER A 90 -8.35 8.47 5.22
CA SER A 90 -7.08 8.49 5.95
C SER A 90 -6.86 7.21 6.77
N TRP A 91 -5.61 7.00 7.21
CA TRP A 91 -5.28 5.95 8.16
C TRP A 91 -5.96 6.17 9.53
N ASP A 92 -5.98 7.42 10.01
CA ASP A 92 -6.59 7.76 11.30
C ASP A 92 -8.10 7.42 11.33
N ASP A 93 -8.82 7.71 10.25
CA ASP A 93 -10.24 7.36 10.13
C ASP A 93 -10.47 5.84 10.11
N PHE A 94 -9.53 5.08 9.55
CA PHE A 94 -9.54 3.63 9.58
C PHE A 94 -9.30 3.11 11.00
N GLU A 95 -8.33 3.66 11.74
CA GLU A 95 -8.05 3.29 13.13
C GLU A 95 -9.20 3.63 14.08
N LEU A 96 -9.90 4.73 13.83
CA LEU A 96 -11.11 5.12 14.56
C LEU A 96 -12.33 4.25 14.23
N GLY A 97 -12.24 3.33 13.28
CA GLY A 97 -13.32 2.43 12.89
C GLY A 97 -14.48 3.12 12.15
N ILE A 98 -14.22 4.26 11.52
CA ILE A 98 -15.23 5.03 10.78
C ILE A 98 -15.57 4.34 9.45
N CYS A 99 -14.58 3.70 8.84
CA CYS A 99 -14.60 3.18 7.47
C CYS A 99 -14.94 1.69 7.35
N ILE A 100 -16.10 1.25 7.85
CA ILE A 100 -16.45 -0.18 7.93
C ILE A 100 -17.29 -0.74 6.77
N LYS A 101 -17.76 0.09 5.84
CA LYS A 101 -18.80 -0.30 4.86
C LYS A 101 -18.25 -0.77 3.51
N GLU A 102 -17.32 -0.03 2.92
CA GLU A 102 -16.80 -0.32 1.58
C GLU A 102 -15.45 -1.04 1.71
N LYS A 103 -15.40 -2.29 1.22
CA LYS A 103 -14.18 -3.11 1.25
C LYS A 103 -13.97 -3.85 -0.06
N VAL A 104 -12.72 -4.15 -0.36
CA VAL A 104 -12.28 -4.94 -1.51
C VAL A 104 -11.26 -5.99 -1.06
N LEU A 105 -11.03 -7.00 -1.91
CA LEU A 105 -9.89 -7.87 -1.73
C LEU A 105 -8.61 -7.14 -2.17
N PHE A 106 -7.57 -7.26 -1.36
CA PHE A 106 -6.25 -6.67 -1.60
C PHE A 106 -5.43 -7.50 -2.59
N GLY A 107 -4.60 -6.83 -3.40
CA GLY A 107 -3.63 -7.44 -4.31
C GLY A 107 -4.25 -7.96 -5.60
N ASP A 108 -3.78 -9.10 -6.10
CA ASP A 108 -4.25 -9.73 -7.36
C ASP A 108 -5.79 -9.78 -7.53
N PRO A 109 -6.60 -10.10 -6.50
CA PRO A 109 -8.06 -10.17 -6.64
C PRO A 109 -8.80 -8.82 -6.64
N VAL A 110 -8.10 -7.68 -6.61
CA VAL A 110 -8.76 -6.36 -6.57
C VAL A 110 -9.61 -6.13 -7.84
N PRO A 111 -10.89 -5.71 -7.71
CA PRO A 111 -11.72 -5.46 -8.88
C PRO A 111 -11.23 -4.20 -9.62
N PRO A 112 -11.08 -4.25 -10.96
CA PRO A 112 -10.61 -3.09 -11.74
C PRO A 112 -11.52 -1.86 -11.68
N THR A 113 -12.72 -1.99 -11.13
CA THR A 113 -13.67 -0.88 -10.88
C THR A 113 -13.47 -0.18 -9.54
N ALA A 114 -12.67 -0.74 -8.63
CA ALA A 114 -12.40 -0.15 -7.32
C ALA A 114 -11.66 1.18 -7.44
N ARG A 115 -11.93 2.13 -6.54
CA ARG A 115 -11.30 3.46 -6.57
C ARG A 115 -11.09 3.99 -5.15
N GLY A 116 -9.95 4.61 -4.93
CA GLY A 116 -9.62 5.32 -3.69
C GLY A 116 -8.52 4.65 -2.87
N SER A 117 -8.39 5.08 -1.61
CA SER A 117 -7.39 4.59 -0.67
C SER A 117 -7.98 3.50 0.21
N TYR A 118 -7.23 2.43 0.43
CA TYR A 118 -7.67 1.27 1.19
C TYR A 118 -6.66 0.89 2.26
N TYR A 119 -7.16 0.54 3.44
CA TYR A 119 -6.36 0.31 4.64
C TYR A 119 -6.74 -1.02 5.28
N PHE A 120 -5.76 -1.68 5.87
CA PHE A 120 -5.94 -2.91 6.64
C PHE A 120 -4.71 -3.18 7.50
N TYR A 121 -4.89 -4.00 8.53
CA TYR A 121 -3.77 -4.53 9.30
C TYR A 121 -3.29 -5.85 8.68
N THR A 122 -1.97 -6.05 8.65
CA THR A 122 -1.37 -7.36 8.33
C THR A 122 -1.06 -8.12 9.62
N LYS A 123 -0.89 -9.44 9.52
CA LYS A 123 -0.48 -10.25 10.68
C LYS A 123 0.97 -9.90 11.05
N LYS A 124 1.27 -9.81 12.34
CA LYS A 124 2.66 -9.83 12.81
C LYS A 124 3.28 -11.17 12.44
N LYS A 125 4.31 -11.17 11.59
CA LYS A 125 5.24 -12.30 11.47
C LYS A 125 6.23 -12.28 12.63
#